data_AF-A0A380E4T7-F1
#
_entry.id   AF-A0A380E4T7-F1
#
_cell.length_a   1.000
_cell.length_b   1.000
_cell.length_c   1.000
_cell.angle_alpha   90.00
_cell.angle_beta   90.00
_cell.angle_gamma   90.00
#
_symmetry.space_group_name_H-M   'P 1'
#
loop_
_entity.id
_entity.type
_entity.pdbx_description
1 polymer ?
#
loop_
_entity_poly.entity_id
_entity_poly.type
_entity_poly.pdbx_seq_one_letter_code
_entity_poly.pdbx_strand_id
1 'polypeptide(L)'
;MNIEEFDYDLPESLIAQTPLKDRDHSRLLVMDRETGEMKHLHFKDIIEYFRPGDTLVLNDTRVMPARLFGLKEETGAKVEMLMLTQIEGNDWESY
;
A
#
# COMPACT_ATOMS: atom_id res chain seq x y z
N MET A 1 13.35 19.99 -1.61
CA MET A 1 11.95 19.76 -1.25
C MET A 1 11.79 20.26 0.18
N ASN A 2 10.97 21.30 0.39
CA ASN A 2 10.68 21.78 1.74
C ASN A 2 9.53 20.95 2.31
N ILE A 3 9.73 20.33 3.47
CA ILE A 3 8.71 19.48 4.10
C ILE A 3 7.54 20.32 4.61
N GLU A 4 7.80 21.58 4.99
CA GLU A 4 6.80 22.50 5.53
C GLU A 4 5.69 22.84 4.52
N GLU A 5 5.94 22.69 3.21
CA GLU A 5 4.93 22.90 2.16
C GLU A 5 3.78 21.86 2.20
N PHE A 6 3.96 20.79 2.98
CA PHE A 6 2.98 19.71 3.16
C PHE A 6 2.36 19.71 4.57
N ASP A 7 2.69 20.68 5.42
CA ASP A 7 2.15 20.78 6.78
C ASP A 7 0.72 21.34 6.78
N TYR A 8 -0.14 20.81 7.64
CA TYR A 8 -1.52 21.26 7.81
C TYR A 8 -2.03 20.97 9.23
N ASP A 9 -2.99 21.77 9.70
CA ASP A 9 -3.63 21.56 11.00
C ASP A 9 -4.50 20.30 10.96
N LEU A 10 -4.11 19.28 11.74
CA LEU A 10 -4.85 18.03 11.91
C LEU A 10 -5.11 17.78 13.40
N PRO A 11 -6.30 18.16 13.90
CA PRO A 11 -6.71 17.83 15.26
C PRO A 11 -6.68 16.32 15.50
N GLU A 12 -6.05 15.88 16.61
CA GLU A 12 -5.93 14.44 16.96
C GLU A 12 -7.29 13.72 17.02
N SER A 13 -8.35 14.44 17.40
CA SER A 13 -9.71 13.91 17.45
C SER A 13 -10.28 13.49 16.09
N LEU A 14 -9.69 13.97 14.98
CA LEU A 14 -10.06 13.59 13.62
C LEU A 14 -9.26 12.38 13.11
N ILE A 15 -8.27 11.90 13.87
CA ILE A 15 -7.51 10.69 13.55
C ILE A 15 -8.26 9.47 14.08
N ALA A 16 -8.80 8.67 13.17
CA ALA A 16 -9.51 7.45 13.52
C ALA A 16 -8.58 6.47 14.25
N GLN A 17 -8.92 6.14 15.51
CA GLN A 17 -8.16 5.19 16.33
C GLN A 17 -8.49 3.74 16.01
N THR A 18 -9.71 3.50 15.50
CA THR A 18 -10.19 2.20 15.06
C THR A 18 -11.00 2.37 13.79
N PRO A 19 -10.97 1.42 12.85
CA PRO A 19 -11.81 1.47 11.67
C PRO A 19 -13.30 1.39 12.05
N LEU A 20 -14.16 1.86 11.16
CA LEU A 20 -15.59 1.60 11.25
C LEU A 20 -15.86 0.09 11.18
N LYS A 21 -16.89 -0.36 11.90
CA LYS A 21 -17.35 -1.76 11.87
C LYS A 21 -17.76 -2.18 10.46
N ASP A 22 -18.57 -1.34 9.82
CA ASP A 22 -18.97 -1.48 8.43
C ASP A 22 -18.08 -0.54 7.60
N ARG A 23 -17.13 -1.11 6.86
CA ARG A 23 -16.05 -0.34 6.24
C ARG A 23 -16.50 0.56 5.09
N ASP A 24 -17.51 0.13 4.35
CA ASP A 24 -18.11 0.83 3.21
C ASP A 24 -18.97 2.04 3.62
N HIS A 25 -19.29 2.19 4.91
CA HIS A 25 -19.90 3.40 5.48
C HIS A 25 -18.91 4.55 5.68
N SER A 26 -17.60 4.33 5.46
CA SER A 26 -16.61 5.41 5.50
C SER A 26 -16.94 6.52 4.50
N ARG A 27 -16.52 7.75 4.82
CA ARG A 27 -16.67 8.90 3.93
C ARG A 27 -15.69 8.77 2.76
N LEU A 28 -16.13 9.20 1.59
CA LEU A 28 -15.32 9.32 0.38
C LEU A 28 -15.25 10.80 -0.02
N LEU A 29 -14.04 11.36 -0.08
CA LEU A 29 -13.80 12.68 -0.68
C LEU A 29 -13.40 12.46 -2.14
N VAL A 30 -14.21 12.96 -3.06
CA VAL A 30 -13.90 12.95 -4.50
C VAL A 30 -13.41 14.34 -4.87
N MET A 31 -12.25 14.41 -5.51
CA MET A 31 -11.68 15.65 -6.03
C MET A 31 -11.45 15.50 -7.53
N ASP A 32 -12.03 16.39 -8.31
CA ASP A 32 -11.72 16.52 -9.73
C ASP A 32 -10.36 17.21 -9.89
N ARG A 33 -9.42 16.55 -10.56
CA ARG A 33 -8.03 17.02 -10.67
C ARG A 33 -7.89 18.28 -11.54
N GLU A 34 -8.75 18.46 -12.53
CA GLU A 34 -8.63 19.54 -13.51
C GLU A 34 -9.29 20.83 -13.01
N THR A 35 -10.44 20.70 -12.36
CA THR A 35 -11.26 21.82 -11.89
C THR A 35 -11.06 22.13 -10.41
N GLY A 36 -10.58 21.16 -9.61
CA GLY A 36 -10.52 21.26 -8.16
C GLY A 36 -11.88 21.10 -7.47
N GLU A 37 -12.95 20.74 -8.20
CA GLU A 37 -14.26 20.51 -7.59
C GLU A 37 -14.20 19.35 -6.60
N MET A 38 -14.75 19.55 -5.40
CA MET A 38 -14.79 18.54 -4.34
C MET A 38 -16.22 18.10 -4.02
N LYS A 39 -16.40 16.80 -3.81
CA LYS A 39 -17.67 16.19 -3.40
C LYS A 39 -17.47 15.26 -2.22
N HIS A 40 -18.43 15.25 -1.30
CA HIS A 40 -18.46 14.34 -0.16
C HIS A 40 -19.52 13.27 -0.39
N LEU A 41 -19.10 12.01 -0.36
CA LEU A 41 -19.92 10.82 -0.57
C LEU A 41 -19.62 9.77 0.51
N HIS A 42 -20.20 8.58 0.38
CA HIS A 42 -19.79 7.39 1.11
C HIS A 42 -19.01 6.42 0.22
N PHE A 43 -18.16 5.58 0.80
CA PHE A 43 -17.28 4.69 0.04
C PHE A 43 -18.03 3.70 -0.86
N LYS A 44 -19.23 3.26 -0.45
CA LYS A 44 -20.11 2.45 -1.31
C LYS A 44 -20.45 3.10 -2.67
N ASP A 45 -20.44 4.43 -2.74
CA ASP A 45 -20.76 5.20 -3.95
C ASP A 45 -19.60 5.19 -4.96
N ILE A 46 -18.43 4.64 -4.60
CA ILE A 46 -17.25 4.54 -5.49
C ILE A 46 -17.55 3.80 -6.79
N ILE A 47 -18.54 2.91 -6.80
CA ILE A 47 -18.96 2.15 -7.98
C ILE A 47 -19.45 3.06 -9.12
N GLU A 48 -19.96 4.26 -8.80
CA GLU A 48 -20.45 5.24 -9.77
C GLU A 48 -19.31 5.91 -10.55
N TYR A 49 -18.07 5.78 -10.08
CA TYR A 49 -16.88 6.38 -10.68
C TYR A 49 -16.12 5.45 -11.62
N PHE A 50 -16.51 4.18 -11.71
CA PHE A 50 -15.93 3.24 -12.67
C PHE A 50 -16.77 3.16 -13.94
N ARG A 51 -16.08 3.07 -15.08
CA ARG A 51 -16.65 2.81 -16.39
C ARG A 51 -16.27 1.41 -16.87
N PRO A 52 -17.06 0.80 -17.77
CA PRO A 52 -16.65 -0.43 -18.43
C PRO A 52 -15.28 -0.26 -19.10
N GLY A 53 -14.33 -1.13 -18.74
CA GLY A 53 -12.94 -1.07 -19.21
C GLY A 53 -11.93 -0.54 -18.18
N ASP A 54 -12.39 0.08 -17.10
CA ASP A 54 -11.50 0.51 -16.02
C ASP A 54 -10.92 -0.69 -15.25
N THR A 55 -9.68 -0.54 -14.77
CA THR A 55 -8.98 -1.58 -14.00
C THR A 55 -8.66 -1.07 -12.60
N LEU A 56 -9.20 -1.74 -11.58
CA LEU A 56 -8.84 -1.51 -10.19
C LEU A 56 -7.64 -2.40 -9.83
N VAL A 57 -6.48 -1.80 -9.61
CA VAL A 57 -5.29 -2.51 -9.14
C VAL A 57 -5.31 -2.53 -7.62
N LEU A 58 -5.47 -3.72 -7.05
CA LEU A 58 -5.47 -3.94 -5.60
C LEU A 58 -4.10 -4.45 -5.15
N ASN A 59 -3.63 -3.93 -4.01
CA ASN A 59 -2.44 -4.47 -3.36
C ASN A 59 -2.84 -5.63 -2.43
N ASP A 60 -2.55 -6.85 -2.85
CA ASP A 60 -2.69 -8.06 -2.03
C ASP A 60 -1.34 -8.39 -1.37
N THR A 61 -1.16 -8.00 -0.11
CA THR A 61 0.10 -8.21 0.62
C THR A 61 0.14 -9.59 1.26
N ARG A 62 1.23 -10.33 1.01
CA ARG A 62 1.47 -11.66 1.61
C ARG A 62 2.81 -11.66 2.32
N VAL A 63 2.84 -12.22 3.54
CA VAL A 63 4.08 -12.43 4.28
C VAL A 63 4.67 -13.77 3.85
N MET A 64 5.81 -13.72 3.17
CA MET A 64 6.59 -14.93 2.85
C MET A 64 7.78 -15.02 3.82
N PRO A 65 7.90 -16.09 4.64
CA PRO A 65 9.08 -16.30 5.47
C PRO A 65 10.24 -16.76 4.58
N ALA A 66 10.95 -15.78 4.04
CA ALA A 66 11.95 -15.97 2.98
C ALA A 66 13.34 -15.43 3.33
N ARG A 67 13.60 -15.17 4.61
CA ARG A 67 14.95 -14.78 5.06
C ARG A 67 15.78 -16.02 5.36
N LEU A 68 16.91 -16.13 4.70
CA LEU A 68 17.92 -17.15 4.92
C LEU A 68 19.18 -16.50 5.46
N PHE A 69 19.80 -17.15 6.45
CA PHE A 69 21.08 -16.75 7.00
C PHE A 69 22.13 -17.80 6.63
N GLY A 70 23.26 -17.36 6.12
CA GLY A 70 24.34 -18.23 5.67
C GLY A 70 25.72 -17.70 6.05
N LEU A 71 26.72 -18.56 5.82
CA LEU A 71 28.12 -18.22 5.93
C LEU A 71 28.77 -18.47 4.56
N LYS A 72 29.54 -17.51 4.05
CA LYS A 72 30.33 -17.73 2.84
C LYS A 72 31.45 -18.72 3.17
N GLU A 73 31.45 -19.90 2.55
CA GLU A 73 32.37 -21.00 2.89
C GLU A 73 33.85 -20.59 2.83
N GLU A 74 34.23 -19.77 1.85
CA GLU A 74 35.62 -19.33 1.66
C GLU A 74 36.12 -18.37 2.75
N THR A 75 35.26 -17.50 3.27
CA THR A 75 35.67 -16.35 4.12
C THR A 75 35.06 -16.36 5.52
N GLY A 76 34.08 -17.23 5.77
CA GLY A 76 33.29 -17.24 7.01
C GLY A 76 32.40 -15.99 7.19
N ALA A 77 32.29 -15.13 6.18
CA ALA A 77 31.47 -13.93 6.25
C ALA A 77 29.98 -14.29 6.38
N LYS A 78 29.27 -13.59 7.27
CA LYS A 78 27.81 -13.74 7.41
C LYS A 78 27.10 -13.07 6.24
N VAL A 79 26.13 -13.77 5.68
CA VAL A 79 25.24 -13.27 4.63
C VAL A 79 23.79 -13.51 5.04
N GLU A 80 22.95 -12.54 4.73
CA GLU A 80 21.49 -12.61 4.83
C GLU A 80 20.94 -12.50 3.41
N MET A 81 19.98 -13.35 3.06
CA MET A 81 19.31 -13.34 1.76
C MET A 81 17.81 -13.30 1.98
N LEU A 82 17.12 -12.39 1.31
CA LEU A 82 15.65 -12.35 1.26
C LEU A 82 15.18 -12.87 -0.10
N MET A 83 14.53 -14.04 -0.10
CA MET A 83 13.95 -14.60 -1.33
C MET A 83 12.70 -13.79 -1.73
N LEU A 84 12.65 -13.35 -2.98
CA LEU A 84 11.57 -12.52 -3.51
C LEU A 84 10.62 -13.34 -4.38
N THR A 85 11.16 -13.99 -5.42
CA THR A 85 10.36 -14.71 -6.43
C THR A 85 11.07 -16.00 -6.83
N GLN A 86 10.37 -17.13 -6.82
CA GLN A 86 10.86 -18.38 -7.41
C GLN A 86 10.71 -18.30 -8.93
N ILE A 87 11.81 -18.42 -9.66
CA ILE A 87 11.81 -18.36 -11.12
C ILE A 87 11.48 -19.75 -11.67
N GLU A 88 12.30 -20.75 -11.33
CA GLU A 88 12.09 -22.15 -11.71
C GLU A 88 12.89 -23.07 -10.78
N GLY A 89 12.33 -24.20 -10.35
CA GLY A 89 13.07 -25.19 -9.56
C GLY A 89 13.71 -24.61 -8.29
N ASN A 90 15.03 -24.56 -8.22
CA ASN A 90 15.78 -23.97 -7.10
C ASN A 90 16.39 -22.59 -7.43
N ASP A 91 15.97 -21.97 -8.53
CA ASP A 91 16.43 -20.65 -8.95
C ASP A 91 15.45 -19.58 -8.45
N TRP A 92 16.01 -18.59 -7.75
CA TRP A 92 15.26 -17.56 -7.07
C TRP A 92 15.89 -16.19 -7.29
N GLU A 93 15.02 -15.18 -7.39
CA GLU A 93 15.40 -13.79 -7.21
C GLU A 93 15.54 -13.49 -5.70
N SER A 94 16.67 -12.93 -5.28
CA SER A 94 16.94 -12.59 -3.88
C SER A 94 17.61 -11.22 -3.72
N TYR A 95 17.32 -10.55 -2.60
CA TYR A 95 18.02 -9.34 -2.12
C TYR A 95 19.01 -9.68 -1.00
#